data_AF-A0A3D0FL13-F1
#
_entry.id   AF-A0A3D0FL13-F1
#
_cell.length_a   1.000
_cell.length_b   1.000
_cell.length_c   1.000
_cell.angle_alpha   90.00
_cell.angle_beta   90.00
_cell.angle_gamma   90.00
#
_symmetry.space_group_name_H-M   'P 1'
#
loop_
_entity.id
_entity.type
_entity.pdbx_description
1 polymer ?
#
loop_
_entity_poly.entity_id
_entity_poly.type
_entity_poly.pdbx_seq_one_letter_code
_entity_poly.pdbx_strand_id
1 'polypeptide(L)' 'MTSKIGENAGLVWEALHNGELSVKAVKKATKLKEADLNMAFGWLARESKLAFHDVDGEIHVSLL' A
#
# COMPACT_ATOMS: atom_id res chain seq x y z
N MET A 1 -4.96 -15.65 -10.53
CA MET A 1 -5.28 -14.20 -10.55
C MET A 1 -5.09 -13.56 -9.18
N THR A 2 -5.61 -14.16 -8.10
CA THR A 2 -5.36 -13.74 -6.71
C THR A 2 -3.87 -13.75 -6.30
N SER A 3 -3.04 -14.67 -6.82
CA SER A 3 -1.60 -14.73 -6.51
C SER A 3 -0.87 -13.41 -6.74
N LYS A 4 -1.13 -12.75 -7.89
CA LYS A 4 -0.41 -11.53 -8.27
C LYS A 4 -0.76 -10.33 -7.39
N ILE A 5 -2.02 -10.23 -6.98
CA ILE A 5 -2.45 -9.18 -6.04
C ILE A 5 -1.82 -9.43 -4.66
N GLY A 6 -1.77 -10.69 -4.22
CA GLY A 6 -1.10 -11.06 -2.96
C GLY A 6 0.40 -10.79 -2.97
N GLU A 7 1.10 -11.10 -4.06
CA GLU A 7 2.51 -10.78 -4.26
C GLU A 7 2.75 -9.26 -4.21
N ASN A 8 1.93 -8.47 -4.92
CA ASN A 8 2.00 -7.01 -4.89
C ASN A 8 1.67 -6.44 -3.50
N ALA A 9 0.71 -7.05 -2.78
CA ALA A 9 0.39 -6.69 -1.40
C ALA A 9 1.56 -6.96 -0.45
N GLY A 10 2.33 -8.03 -0.66
CA GLY A 10 3.57 -8.29 0.06
C GLY A 10 4.61 -7.16 -0.12
N LEU A 11 4.77 -6.68 -1.36
CA LEU A 11 5.67 -5.53 -1.64
C LEU A 11 5.22 -4.25 -0.92
N VAL A 12 3.91 -3.99 -0.89
CA VAL A 12 3.34 -2.83 -0.19
C VAL A 12 3.53 -2.96 1.32
N TRP A 13 3.28 -4.15 1.87
CA TRP A 13 3.46 -4.42 3.30
C TRP A 13 4.92 -4.20 3.73
N GLU A 14 5.88 -4.72 2.95
CA GLU A 14 7.31 -4.53 3.21
C GLU A 14 7.71 -3.05 3.12
N ALA A 15 7.20 -2.31 2.14
CA ALA A 15 7.46 -0.88 2.02
C ALA A 15 6.99 -0.07 3.24
N LEU A 16 5.89 -0.50 3.87
CA LEU A 16 5.29 0.13 5.04
C LEU A 16 5.80 -0.42 6.38
N HIS A 17 6.65 -1.45 6.37
CA HIS A 17 7.17 -2.08 7.60
C HIS A 17 7.98 -1.12 8.48
N ASN A 18 8.59 -0.09 7.87
CA ASN A 18 9.39 0.91 8.59
C ASN A 18 8.61 2.17 8.99
N GLY A 19 7.29 2.19 8.79
CA GLY A 19 6.42 3.31 9.17
C GLY A 19 5.49 3.75 8.05
N GLU A 20 4.82 4.87 8.29
CA GLU A 20 3.89 5.44 7.32
C GLU A 20 4.62 6.05 6.12
N LEU A 21 3.98 5.96 4.95
CA LEU A 21 4.47 6.56 3.71
C LEU A 21 3.32 7.21 2.95
N SER A 22 3.59 8.26 2.20
CA SER A 22 2.62 8.77 1.24
C SER A 22 2.36 7.75 0.12
N VAL A 23 1.15 7.76 -0.46
CA VAL A 23 0.81 6.86 -1.58
C VAL A 23 1.84 6.97 -2.72
N LYS A 24 2.36 8.17 -2.98
CA LYS A 24 3.41 8.40 -3.98
C LYS A 24 4.73 7.72 -3.60
N ALA A 25 5.12 7.78 -2.33
CA ALA A 25 6.32 7.12 -1.82
C ALA A 25 6.20 5.60 -1.90
N VAL A 26 5.04 5.02 -1.55
CA VAL A 26 4.78 3.58 -1.70
C VAL A 26 4.87 3.15 -3.17
N LYS A 27 4.27 3.91 -4.08
CA LYS A 27 4.36 3.65 -5.54
C LYS A 27 5.81 3.64 -6.03
N LYS A 28 6.64 4.57 -5.54
CA LYS A 28 8.06 4.66 -5.89
C LYS A 28 8.88 3.49 -5.32
N ALA A 29 8.63 3.12 -4.06
CA ALA A 29 9.34 2.01 -3.39
C ALA A 29 9.02 0.66 -4.03
N THR A 30 7.75 0.40 -4.31
CA THR A 30 7.27 -0.87 -4.86
C THR A 30 7.42 -0.97 -6.38
N LYS A 31 7.61 0.16 -7.08
CA LYS A 31 7.65 0.26 -8.55
C LYS A 31 6.41 -0.31 -9.25
N LEU A 32 5.29 -0.38 -8.54
CA LEU A 32 4.03 -0.86 -9.07
C LEU A 32 3.35 0.20 -9.93
N LYS A 33 2.57 -0.27 -10.91
CA LYS A 33 1.62 0.59 -11.61
C LYS A 33 0.50 0.97 -10.65
N GLU A 34 -0.17 2.07 -10.94
CA GLU A 34 -1.23 2.60 -10.08
C GLU A 34 -2.38 1.62 -9.86
N ALA A 35 -2.82 0.94 -10.92
CA ALA A 35 -3.85 -0.09 -10.81
C ALA A 35 -3.43 -1.25 -9.89
N ASP A 36 -2.19 -1.72 -10.03
CA ASP A 36 -1.63 -2.82 -9.21
C ASP A 36 -1.48 -2.40 -7.74
N LEU A 37 -1.04 -1.16 -7.51
CA LEU A 37 -0.92 -0.58 -6.17
C LEU A 37 -2.28 -0.46 -5.48
N ASN A 38 -3.30 0.05 -6.19
CA ASN A 38 -4.65 0.18 -5.64
C ASN A 38 -5.28 -1.20 -5.34
N MET A 39 -5.03 -2.22 -6.16
CA MET A 39 -5.45 -3.59 -5.88
C MET A 39 -4.73 -4.16 -4.66
N ALA A 40 -3.43 -3.90 -4.51
CA ALA A 40 -2.64 -4.32 -3.35
C ALA A 40 -3.14 -3.65 -2.06
N PHE A 41 -3.43 -2.34 -2.09
CA PHE A 41 -4.06 -1.62 -0.98
C PHE A 41 -5.42 -2.23 -0.62
N GLY A 42 -6.30 -2.47 -1.61
CA GLY A 42 -7.59 -3.10 -1.38
C GLY A 42 -7.48 -4.50 -0.77
N TRP A 43 -6.46 -5.27 -1.17
CA TRP A 43 -6.19 -6.60 -0.62
C TRP A 43 -5.82 -6.54 0.86
N LEU A 44 -4.90 -5.65 1.24
CA LEU A 44 -4.49 -5.48 2.64
C LEU A 44 -5.61 -4.84 3.49
N ALA A 45 -6.39 -3.91 2.92
CA ALA A 45 -7.53 -3.31 3.58
C ALA A 45 -8.65 -4.33 3.87
N ARG A 46 -8.90 -5.27 2.95
CA ARG A 46 -9.81 -6.41 3.17
C ARG A 46 -9.38 -7.26 4.38
N GLU A 47 -8.09 -7.34 4.64
CA GLU A 47 -7.51 -8.06 5.77
C GLU A 47 -7.35 -7.18 7.03
N SER A 48 -7.87 -5.94 7.01
CA SER A 48 -7.74 -4.97 8.12
C SER A 48 -6.27 -4.72 8.52
N LYS A 49 -5.38 -4.59 7.54
CA LYS A 49 -3.92 -4.38 7.75
C LYS A 49 -3.43 -2.97 7.43
N LEU A 50 -4.28 -2.08 6.92
CA LEU A 50 -3.91 -0.72 6.53
C LEU A 50 -4.78 0.35 7.18
N ALA A 51 -4.15 1.48 7.49
CA ALA A 51 -4.80 2.73 7.77
C ALA A 51 -4.42 3.78 6.72
N PHE A 52 -5.35 4.70 6.45
CA PHE A 52 -5.14 5.84 5.57
C PHE A 52 -5.33 7.12 6.37
N HIS A 53 -4.40 8.05 6.21
CA HIS A 53 -4.37 9.33 6.91
C HIS A 53 -4.25 10.46 5.89
N ASP A 54 -4.96 11.55 6.11
CA ASP A 54 -4.71 12.80 5.39
C ASP A 54 -3.70 13.63 6.19
N VAL A 55 -2.57 13.94 5.56
CA VAL A 55 -1.52 14.79 6.13
C VAL A 55 -1.32 15.94 5.15
N ASP A 56 -1.80 17.13 5.53
CA ASP A 56 -1.70 18.35 4.72
C ASP A 56 -2.18 18.19 3.26
N GLY A 57 -3.25 17.41 3.05
CA GLY A 57 -3.82 17.15 1.71
C GLY A 57 -3.09 16.08 0.90
N GLU A 58 -2.14 15.36 1.50
CA GLU A 58 -1.55 14.14 0.93
C GLU A 58 -2.03 12.91 1.70
N ILE A 59 -2.41 11.85 0.96
CA ILE A 59 -2.81 10.59 1.57
C ILE A 59 -1.56 9.79 1.94
N HIS A 60 -1.44 9.54 3.24
CA HIS A 60 -0.48 8.65 3.87
C HIS A 60 -1.13 7.30 4.18
N VAL A 61 -0.30 6.26 4.15
CA VAL A 61 -0.70 4.88 4.41
C VAL A 61 0.25 4.31 5.45
N SER A 62 -0.28 3.60 6.43
CA SER A 62 0.50 2.86 7.43
C SER A 62 -0.08 1.45 7.62
N LEU A 63 0.72 0.57 8.20
CA LEU A 63 0.19 -0.67 8.76
C LEU A 63 -0.60 -0.37 10.04
N LEU A 64 -1.61 -1.20 10.32
CA LEU A 64 -2.38 -1.20 11.59
C LEU A 64 -1.66 -1.98 12.69
#